data_AF-A0A9J9HG37-F1
#
_entry.id   AF-A0A9J9HG37-F1
#
_cell.length_a   1.000
_cell.length_b   1.000
_cell.length_c   1.000
_cell.angle_alpha   90.00
_cell.angle_beta   90.00
_cell.angle_gamma   90.00
#
_symmetry.space_group_name_H-M   'P 1'
#
loop_
_entity.id
_entity.type
_entity.pdbx_description
1 polymer ?
#
loop_
_entity_poly.entity_id
_entity_poly.type
_entity_poly.pdbx_seq_one_letter_code
_entity_poly.pdbx_strand_id
1 'polypeptide(L)'
;MVDRTLSSRERHPRLALRPRCDGRSRLRRDAAPRPRAARRHRPAGAGLYRPGARKDGRCAMSDPVKAIARRLHHCCRPFAELLLDHGESEDWRSLLFDGGRHRLDLRLRGDGVQQALDALPAWIAASDFTIAGHLIADMKLVSIERRDDEALVRLEALTVADGVAVSV
;
A
#
# COMPACT_ATOMS: atom_id res chain seq x y z
N MET A 1 -6.77 15.17 -51.83
CA MET A 1 -5.64 14.75 -52.67
C MET A 1 -4.41 15.57 -52.27
N VAL A 2 -3.64 15.08 -51.32
CA VAL A 2 -2.19 15.31 -51.22
C VAL A 2 -1.63 14.13 -50.42
N ASP A 3 -0.88 13.32 -51.15
CA ASP A 3 -0.11 12.17 -50.72
C ASP A 3 1.12 12.65 -49.96
N ARG A 4 1.50 11.95 -48.87
CA ARG A 4 2.89 11.83 -48.43
C ARG A 4 3.07 10.49 -47.72
N THR A 5 3.30 9.47 -48.53
CA THR A 5 4.12 8.30 -48.18
C THR A 5 5.51 8.70 -47.68
N LEU A 6 6.05 7.94 -46.72
CA LEU A 6 7.40 7.36 -46.64
C LEU A 6 7.47 6.66 -45.26
N SER A 7 7.54 5.33 -45.21
CA SER A 7 8.78 4.53 -45.30
C SER A 7 9.64 4.70 -44.05
N SER A 8 10.22 3.71 -43.39
CA SER A 8 10.27 2.26 -43.45
C SER A 8 11.28 1.91 -42.35
N ARG A 9 11.05 0.80 -41.66
CA ARG A 9 12.07 -0.13 -41.12
C ARG A 9 13.31 0.47 -40.45
N GLU A 10 13.54 0.08 -39.21
CA GLU A 10 14.78 -0.65 -38.92
C GLU A 10 14.55 -1.71 -37.83
N ARG A 11 14.83 -2.95 -38.24
CA ARG A 11 15.06 -4.12 -37.40
C ARG A 11 16.56 -4.29 -37.28
N HIS A 12 16.96 -5.13 -36.32
CA HIS A 12 18.24 -5.87 -36.15
C HIS A 12 19.08 -5.42 -34.94
N PRO A 13 19.98 -6.28 -34.41
CA PRO A 13 19.67 -7.62 -33.88
C PRO A 13 20.43 -7.93 -32.57
N ARG A 14 20.05 -9.09 -32.00
CA ARG A 14 20.76 -10.00 -31.07
C ARG A 14 22.26 -9.77 -30.77
N LEU A 15 22.59 -9.83 -29.49
CA LEU A 15 23.84 -10.39 -28.92
C LEU A 15 23.41 -11.41 -27.84
N ALA A 16 23.51 -12.74 -28.04
CA ALA A 16 24.70 -13.60 -27.83
C ALA A 16 25.24 -13.50 -26.39
N LEU A 17 24.80 -14.39 -25.47
CA LEU A 17 25.44 -15.66 -25.03
C LEU A 17 26.65 -15.51 -24.06
N ARG A 18 26.41 -15.79 -22.76
CA ARG A 18 27.11 -16.64 -21.73
C ARG A 18 28.67 -16.57 -21.60
N PRO A 19 29.32 -16.91 -20.45
CA PRO A 19 28.95 -17.94 -19.47
C PRO A 19 29.30 -17.68 -17.97
N ARG A 20 29.12 -18.76 -17.19
CA ARG A 20 29.25 -18.97 -15.74
C ARG A 20 30.69 -18.82 -15.23
N CYS A 21 30.82 -18.37 -13.98
CA CYS A 21 32.00 -18.63 -13.16
C CYS A 21 31.60 -19.58 -12.02
N ASP A 22 32.07 -20.82 -12.13
CA ASP A 22 32.05 -21.85 -11.09
C ASP A 22 33.40 -21.77 -10.35
N GLY A 23 33.38 -21.67 -9.02
CA GLY A 23 34.56 -21.36 -8.22
C GLY A 23 34.49 -22.01 -6.85
N ARG A 24 34.46 -23.35 -6.83
CA ARG A 24 34.75 -24.14 -5.62
C ARG A 24 36.22 -23.98 -5.24
N SER A 25 36.48 -23.65 -3.98
CA SER A 25 37.59 -24.25 -3.25
C SER A 25 37.30 -24.29 -1.75
N ARG A 26 37.34 -25.52 -1.24
CA ARG A 26 37.21 -25.90 0.16
C ARG A 26 38.54 -25.68 0.85
N LEU A 27 38.55 -25.02 2.01
CA LEU A 27 39.53 -25.30 3.06
C LEU A 27 38.75 -25.51 4.36
N ARG A 28 38.75 -26.75 4.82
CA ARG A 28 38.41 -27.10 6.20
C ARG A 28 39.57 -26.65 7.09
N ARG A 29 39.27 -26.13 8.28
CA ARG A 29 39.99 -26.45 9.52
C ARG A 29 39.09 -26.20 10.72
N ASP A 30 39.21 -27.10 11.67
CA ASP A 30 38.36 -27.38 12.80
C ASP A 30 38.44 -26.37 13.97
N ALA A 31 37.44 -26.53 14.85
CA ALA A 31 37.47 -26.43 16.31
C ALA A 31 37.14 -25.09 17.02
N ALA A 32 36.16 -25.23 17.93
CA ALA A 32 35.59 -24.31 18.93
C ALA A 32 36.58 -23.98 20.09
N PRO A 33 36.27 -23.15 21.13
CA PRO A 33 34.99 -22.57 21.56
C PRO A 33 34.99 -21.08 21.99
N ARG A 34 33.77 -20.63 22.36
CA ARG A 34 33.28 -19.29 22.77
C ARG A 34 34.20 -18.44 23.67
N PRO A 35 34.10 -17.11 23.52
CA PRO A 35 33.87 -16.26 24.70
C PRO A 35 32.68 -15.30 24.57
N ARG A 36 31.87 -15.34 25.64
CA ARG A 36 31.01 -14.32 26.27
C ARG A 36 30.58 -13.10 25.45
N ALA A 37 29.25 -13.00 25.31
CA ALA A 37 28.50 -11.84 24.86
C ALA A 37 28.88 -10.56 25.64
N ALA A 38 29.49 -9.61 24.93
CA ALA A 38 29.50 -8.21 25.35
C ALA A 38 28.15 -7.58 24.98
N ARG A 39 27.45 -7.11 26.02
CA ARG A 39 26.23 -6.30 25.93
C ARG A 39 26.46 -5.12 24.99
N ARG A 40 25.82 -5.15 23.83
CA ARG A 40 25.64 -3.93 23.03
C ARG A 40 24.48 -3.14 23.63
N HIS A 41 24.81 -1.93 24.07
CA HIS A 41 23.87 -0.84 24.29
C HIS A 41 22.96 -0.72 23.05
N ARG A 42 21.66 -0.93 23.24
CA ARG A 42 20.64 -0.54 22.26
C ARG A 42 20.44 0.97 22.34
N PRO A 43 20.50 1.71 21.23
CA PRO A 43 19.98 3.06 21.19
C PRO A 43 18.46 3.02 21.39
N ALA A 44 17.97 4.01 22.15
CA ALA A 44 16.55 4.28 22.34
C ALA A 44 15.91 4.66 20.99
N GLY A 45 14.82 4.00 20.62
CA GLY A 45 14.09 4.34 19.40
C GLY A 45 13.38 3.15 18.76
N ALA A 46 12.32 2.68 19.39
CA ALA A 46 11.23 2.00 18.70
C ALA A 46 10.01 2.06 19.62
N GLY A 47 9.30 3.20 19.55
CA GLY A 47 7.94 3.29 20.06
C GLY A 47 7.10 2.29 19.29
N LEU A 48 7.04 1.05 19.79
CA LEU A 48 6.05 0.09 19.39
C LEU A 48 4.70 0.71 19.75
N TYR A 49 3.97 1.13 18.72
CA TYR A 49 2.55 1.41 18.80
C TYR A 49 1.88 0.29 19.62
N ARG A 50 1.45 0.63 20.84
CA ARG A 50 0.57 -0.22 21.64
C ARG A 50 -0.83 0.02 21.10
N PRO A 51 -1.48 -0.95 20.43
CA PRO A 51 -2.89 -0.79 20.14
C PRO A 51 -3.62 -0.81 21.48
N GLY A 52 -4.22 0.32 21.83
CA GLY A 52 -5.20 0.40 22.90
C GLY A 52 -6.39 -0.45 22.50
N ALA A 53 -6.36 -1.73 22.87
CA ALA A 53 -7.44 -2.67 22.63
C ALA A 53 -8.65 -2.30 23.50
N ARG A 54 -9.50 -1.40 23.00
CA ARG A 54 -10.92 -1.42 23.34
C ARG A 54 -11.59 -2.41 22.40
N LYS A 55 -11.91 -3.59 22.93
CA LYS A 55 -12.78 -4.56 22.27
C LYS A 55 -14.21 -4.03 22.37
N ASP A 56 -14.60 -3.17 21.43
CA ASP A 56 -16.02 -3.00 21.13
C ASP A 56 -16.41 -4.11 20.16
N GLY A 57 -17.28 -5.01 20.66
CA GLY A 57 -17.74 -6.20 19.97
C GLY A 57 -18.62 -5.87 18.77
N ARG A 58 -18.01 -5.43 17.67
CA ARG A 58 -18.60 -5.53 16.34
C ARG A 58 -17.99 -6.71 15.62
N CYS A 59 -18.88 -7.55 15.06
CA CYS A 59 -18.58 -8.78 14.34
C CYS A 59 -17.37 -8.63 13.41
N ALA A 60 -16.57 -9.69 13.29
CA ALA A 60 -15.46 -9.81 12.36
C ALA A 60 -15.97 -9.83 10.89
N MET A 61 -16.53 -8.70 10.44
CA MET A 61 -16.72 -8.31 9.06
C MET A 61 -15.58 -7.35 8.71
N SER A 62 -15.07 -7.45 7.48
CA SER A 62 -13.80 -6.85 7.04
C SER A 62 -13.56 -5.44 7.58
N ASP A 63 -12.47 -5.25 8.33
CA ASP A 63 -12.01 -3.94 8.76
C ASP A 63 -11.90 -2.99 7.54
N PRO A 64 -12.76 -1.96 7.45
CA PRO A 64 -12.87 -1.12 6.25
C PRO A 64 -11.56 -0.40 5.94
N VAL A 65 -10.81 0.00 6.98
CA VAL A 65 -9.47 0.59 6.84
C VAL A 65 -8.54 -0.39 6.12
N LYS A 66 -8.52 -1.66 6.55
CA LYS A 66 -7.67 -2.68 5.92
C LYS A 66 -8.12 -3.02 4.50
N ALA A 67 -9.42 -2.98 4.22
CA ALA A 67 -9.94 -3.22 2.88
C ALA A 67 -9.53 -2.10 1.91
N ILE A 68 -9.68 -0.84 2.32
CA ILE A 68 -9.24 0.34 1.55
C ILE A 68 -7.73 0.28 1.34
N ALA A 69 -6.94 0.11 2.41
CA ALA A 69 -5.49 0.05 2.32
C ALA A 69 -5.00 -1.08 1.40
N ARG A 70 -5.63 -2.27 1.44
CA ARG A 70 -5.30 -3.38 0.55
C ARG A 70 -5.58 -3.05 -0.91
N ARG A 71 -6.70 -2.38 -1.19
CA ARG A 71 -7.06 -1.95 -2.54
C ARG A 71 -6.05 -0.93 -3.07
N LEU A 72 -5.74 0.09 -2.28
CA LEU A 72 -4.75 1.12 -2.63
C LEU A 72 -3.37 0.51 -2.84
N HIS A 73 -2.95 -0.41 -1.97
CA HIS A 73 -1.71 -1.15 -2.15
C HIS A 73 -1.68 -1.89 -3.49
N HIS A 74 -2.77 -2.54 -3.90
CA HIS A 74 -2.83 -3.21 -5.20
C HIS A 74 -2.67 -2.24 -6.37
N CYS A 75 -3.28 -1.06 -6.30
CA CYS A 75 -3.17 -0.03 -7.34
C CYS A 75 -1.79 0.62 -7.40
N CYS A 76 -1.12 0.82 -6.25
CA CYS A 76 0.19 1.47 -6.17
C CYS A 76 1.35 0.50 -6.40
N ARG A 77 1.16 -0.81 -6.19
CA ARG A 77 2.20 -1.86 -6.31
C ARG A 77 3.05 -1.80 -7.60
N PRO A 78 2.53 -1.41 -8.78
CA PRO A 78 3.36 -1.30 -9.98
C PRO A 78 4.43 -0.20 -9.90
N PHE A 79 4.23 0.80 -9.03
CA PHE A 79 5.02 2.03 -9.00
C PHE A 79 5.78 2.20 -7.69
N ALA A 80 5.15 1.88 -6.55
CA ALA A 80 5.70 2.13 -5.22
C ALA A 80 5.20 1.10 -4.19
N GLU A 81 5.98 0.91 -3.14
CA GLU A 81 5.53 0.19 -1.95
C GLU A 81 4.63 1.10 -1.12
N LEU A 82 3.44 0.61 -0.74
CA LEU A 82 2.48 1.34 0.09
C LEU A 82 2.40 0.70 1.48
N LEU A 83 2.68 1.49 2.50
CA LEU A 83 2.61 1.11 3.91
C LEU A 83 1.46 1.86 4.58
N LEU A 84 0.65 1.16 5.38
CA LEU A 84 -0.34 1.78 6.26
C LEU A 84 0.36 2.13 7.57
N ASP A 85 0.56 3.42 7.84
CA ASP A 85 1.19 3.90 9.08
C ASP A 85 0.17 4.01 10.20
N HIS A 86 -1.01 4.55 9.90
CA HIS A 86 -2.10 4.70 10.86
C HIS A 86 -3.45 4.59 10.19
N GLY A 87 -4.42 4.06 10.92
CA GLY A 87 -5.77 3.83 10.44
C GLY A 87 -6.78 3.96 11.56
N GLU A 88 -7.71 4.88 11.39
CA GLU A 88 -8.79 5.14 12.34
C GLU A 88 -10.13 4.96 11.65
N SER A 89 -11.10 4.51 12.44
CA SER A 89 -12.47 4.31 12.02
C SER A 89 -13.37 4.82 13.12
N GLU A 90 -14.22 5.78 12.78
CA GLU A 90 -15.22 6.36 13.66
C GLU A 90 -16.60 6.06 13.10
N ASP A 91 -17.54 5.71 13.99
CA ASP A 91 -18.93 5.51 13.59
C ASP A 91 -19.48 6.85 13.06
N TRP A 92 -20.13 6.80 11.90
CA TRP A 92 -20.75 7.97 11.29
C TRP A 92 -22.21 7.68 10.97
N ARG A 93 -23.07 8.66 11.20
CA ARG A 93 -24.51 8.57 10.94
C ARG A 93 -25.02 9.84 10.31
N SER A 94 -25.93 9.67 9.36
CA SER A 94 -26.77 10.71 8.78
C SER A 94 -28.24 10.36 9.06
N LEU A 95 -29.17 11.21 8.60
CA LEU A 95 -30.62 10.99 8.79
C LEU A 95 -31.12 9.69 8.17
N LEU A 96 -30.50 9.22 7.09
CA LEU A 96 -30.95 8.05 6.31
C LEU A 96 -29.92 6.92 6.28
N PHE A 97 -28.71 7.14 6.79
CA PHE A 97 -27.60 6.22 6.56
C PHE A 97 -26.76 6.06 7.83
N ASP A 98 -26.45 4.82 8.14
CA ASP A 98 -25.42 4.43 9.09
C ASP A 98 -24.16 4.05 8.34
N GLY A 99 -23.00 4.28 8.95
CA GLY A 99 -21.74 4.05 8.28
C GLY A 99 -20.52 4.29 9.18
N GLY A 100 -19.41 4.60 8.53
CA GLY A 100 -18.15 4.88 9.19
C GLY A 100 -17.35 5.91 8.42
N ARG A 101 -16.70 6.81 9.15
CA ARG A 101 -15.68 7.70 8.62
C ARG A 101 -14.32 7.13 8.97
N HIS A 102 -13.50 6.91 7.96
CA HIS A 102 -12.19 6.29 8.08
C HIS A 102 -11.13 7.29 7.70
N ARG A 103 -10.08 7.35 8.51
CA ARG A 103 -8.89 8.15 8.21
C ARG A 103 -7.70 7.23 8.10
N LEU A 104 -6.95 7.36 7.01
CA LEU A 104 -5.80 6.53 6.71
C LEU A 104 -4.59 7.42 6.46
N ASP A 105 -3.53 7.18 7.20
CA ASP A 105 -2.21 7.74 6.94
C ASP A 105 -1.36 6.65 6.28
N LEU A 106 -1.01 6.90 5.03
CA LEU A 106 -0.30 5.99 4.15
C LEU A 106 1.08 6.55 3.82
N ARG A 107 2.04 5.66 3.64
CA ARG A 107 3.39 6.02 3.22
C ARG A 107 3.75 5.25 1.96
N LEU A 108 4.09 5.99 0.92
CA LEU A 108 4.60 5.48 -0.35
C LEU A 108 6.13 5.52 -0.31
N ARG A 109 6.78 4.47 -0.80
CA ARG A 109 8.24 4.35 -0.87
C ARG A 109 8.71 3.81 -2.22
N GLY A 110 9.87 4.29 -2.67
CA GLY A 110 10.58 3.77 -3.83
C GLY A 110 10.60 4.73 -5.03
N ASP A 111 11.28 4.32 -6.09
CA ASP A 111 11.64 5.20 -7.21
C ASP A 111 10.43 5.69 -8.02
N GLY A 112 9.28 5.00 -7.94
CA GLY A 112 8.04 5.35 -8.62
C GLY A 112 7.00 6.08 -7.77
N VAL A 113 7.38 6.64 -6.61
CA VAL A 113 6.46 7.39 -5.72
C VAL A 113 5.70 8.49 -6.49
N GLN A 114 6.37 9.24 -7.36
CA GLN A 114 5.71 10.31 -8.11
C GLN A 114 4.64 9.76 -9.07
N GLN A 115 4.91 8.64 -9.75
CA GLN A 115 3.94 7.98 -10.63
C GLN A 115 2.74 7.42 -9.84
N ALA A 116 2.99 6.88 -8.65
CA ALA A 116 1.93 6.43 -7.75
C ALA A 116 1.04 7.61 -7.30
N LEU A 117 1.64 8.77 -6.97
CA LEU A 117 0.92 9.98 -6.59
C LEU A 117 0.08 10.55 -7.74
N ASP A 118 0.61 10.52 -8.98
CA ASP A 118 -0.11 11.03 -10.15
C ASP A 118 -1.29 10.13 -10.53
N ALA A 119 -1.18 8.82 -10.28
CA ALA A 119 -2.26 7.86 -10.52
C ALA A 119 -3.34 7.89 -9.40
N LEU A 120 -2.97 8.28 -8.17
CA LEU A 120 -3.82 8.17 -6.99
C LEU A 120 -5.19 8.88 -7.12
N PRO A 121 -5.29 10.13 -7.64
CA PRO A 121 -6.57 10.81 -7.80
C PRO A 121 -7.54 10.07 -8.71
N ALA A 122 -7.04 9.46 -9.79
CA ALA A 122 -7.87 8.69 -10.72
C ALA A 122 -8.46 7.45 -10.04
N TRP A 123 -7.67 6.77 -9.18
CA TRP A 123 -8.16 5.64 -8.40
C TRP A 123 -9.19 6.03 -7.35
N ILE A 124 -8.96 7.14 -6.66
CA ILE A 124 -9.90 7.68 -5.66
C ILE A 124 -11.23 8.03 -6.33
N ALA A 125 -11.20 8.70 -7.48
CA ALA A 125 -12.40 9.07 -8.23
C ALA A 125 -13.15 7.85 -8.81
N ALA A 126 -12.45 6.76 -9.10
CA ALA A 126 -13.03 5.52 -9.65
C ALA A 126 -13.45 4.51 -8.56
N SER A 127 -13.65 4.94 -7.31
CA SER A 127 -13.86 4.06 -6.15
C SER A 127 -15.27 3.44 -6.08
N ASP A 128 -15.76 2.82 -7.16
CA ASP A 128 -17.04 2.10 -7.19
C ASP A 128 -16.89 0.66 -6.65
N PHE A 129 -16.23 0.49 -5.50
CA PHE A 129 -16.01 -0.85 -4.93
C PHE A 129 -16.64 -1.04 -3.57
N THR A 130 -17.22 -2.22 -3.38
CA THR A 130 -17.90 -2.62 -2.15
C THR A 130 -16.89 -3.26 -1.19
N ILE A 131 -16.98 -2.92 0.09
CA ILE A 131 -16.21 -3.53 1.17
C ILE A 131 -17.20 -4.35 2.01
N ALA A 132 -17.20 -5.68 1.89
CA ALA A 132 -17.96 -6.63 2.72
C ALA A 132 -19.11 -6.02 3.56
N GLY A 133 -20.23 -5.69 2.91
CA GLY A 133 -21.41 -5.11 3.57
C GLY A 133 -21.38 -3.59 3.78
N HIS A 134 -20.45 -2.87 3.15
CA HIS A 134 -20.35 -1.42 3.16
C HIS A 134 -20.05 -0.89 1.74
N LEU A 135 -20.70 0.20 1.38
CA LEU A 135 -20.44 0.96 0.17
C LEU A 135 -19.54 2.15 0.50
N ILE A 136 -18.53 2.42 -0.33
CA ILE A 136 -17.78 3.68 -0.22
C ILE A 136 -18.66 4.78 -0.79
N ALA A 137 -19.13 5.67 0.08
CA ALA A 137 -19.94 6.81 -0.32
C ALA A 137 -19.07 7.97 -0.81
N ASP A 138 -17.90 8.14 -0.20
CA ASP A 138 -16.93 9.16 -0.60
C ASP A 138 -15.51 8.71 -0.25
N MET A 139 -14.54 9.15 -1.04
CA MET A 139 -13.13 9.00 -0.72
C MET A 139 -12.40 10.25 -1.19
N LYS A 140 -11.60 10.81 -0.29
CA LYS A 140 -10.90 12.06 -0.51
C LYS A 140 -9.45 11.96 -0.10
N LEU A 141 -8.60 12.52 -0.96
CA LEU A 141 -7.24 12.85 -0.63
C LEU A 141 -7.19 14.15 0.17
N VAL A 142 -6.72 14.07 1.42
CA VAL A 142 -6.66 15.22 2.34
C VAL A 142 -5.34 15.95 2.21
N SER A 143 -4.22 15.23 2.19
CA SER A 143 -2.89 15.83 2.06
C SER A 143 -1.88 14.87 1.45
N ILE A 144 -0.89 15.45 0.78
CA ILE A 144 0.32 14.76 0.33
C ILE A 144 1.52 15.57 0.84
N GLU A 145 2.37 14.94 1.65
CA GLU A 145 3.68 15.46 2.01
C GLU A 145 4.74 14.65 1.26
N ARG A 146 5.46 15.30 0.36
CA ARG A 146 6.55 14.68 -0.40
C ARG A 146 7.86 14.84 0.36
N ARG A 147 8.63 13.77 0.43
CA ARG A 147 10.01 13.68 0.91
C ARG A 147 10.81 12.95 -0.17
N ASP A 148 12.14 13.12 -0.18
CA ASP A 148 13.00 12.70 -1.30
C ASP A 148 12.56 11.40 -2.01
N ASP A 149 12.59 10.27 -1.30
CA ASP A 149 12.20 8.95 -1.82
C ASP A 149 10.89 8.40 -1.22
N GLU A 150 10.11 9.26 -0.54
CA GLU A 150 8.92 8.86 0.20
C GLU A 150 7.79 9.89 0.09
N ALA A 151 6.54 9.44 0.14
CA ALA A 151 5.42 10.36 0.30
C ALA A 151 4.48 9.91 1.41
N LEU A 152 4.11 10.84 2.29
CA LEU A 152 3.06 10.65 3.27
C LEU A 152 1.74 11.15 2.67
N VAL A 153 0.75 10.29 2.65
CA VAL A 153 -0.54 10.52 2.03
C VAL A 153 -1.61 10.32 3.09
N ARG A 154 -2.44 11.35 3.30
CA ARG A 154 -3.61 11.24 4.18
C ARG A 154 -4.87 11.13 3.36
N LEU A 155 -5.64 10.08 3.62
CA LEU A 155 -6.94 9.84 3.01
C LEU A 155 -8.03 9.86 4.06
N GLU A 156 -9.20 10.34 3.64
CA GLU A 156 -10.44 10.15 4.35
C GLU A 156 -11.40 9.38 3.44
N ALA A 157 -12.11 8.42 4.01
CA ALA A 157 -13.12 7.66 3.31
C ALA A 157 -14.39 7.62 4.15
N LEU A 158 -15.53 7.80 3.50
CA LEU A 158 -16.84 7.63 4.09
C LEU A 158 -17.45 6.35 3.54
N THR A 159 -17.85 5.46 4.44
CA THR A 159 -18.58 4.25 4.07
C THR A 159 -19.98 4.29 4.63
N VAL A 160 -20.93 3.75 3.89
CA VAL A 160 -22.31 3.51 4.33
C VAL A 160 -22.51 2.01 4.47
N ALA A 161 -23.14 1.56 5.55
CA ALA A 161 -23.51 0.16 5.72
C ALA A 161 -24.55 -0.22 4.66
N ASP A 162 -24.32 -1.35 3.99
CA ASP A 162 -25.26 -1.88 3.01
C ASP A 162 -26.49 -2.43 3.76
N GLY A 163 -27.56 -1.65 3.75
CA GLY A 163 -28.82 -1.95 4.44
C GLY A 163 -29.75 -2.89 3.66
N VAL A 164 -29.24 -3.76 2.78
CA VAL A 164 -30.10 -4.70 2.04
C VAL A 164 -30.49 -5.86 2.94
N ALA A 165 -31.39 -5.59 3.89
CA ALA A 165 -32.37 -6.55 4.33
C ALA A 165 -33.66 -6.29 3.54
N VAL A 166 -33.62 -6.52 2.23
CA VAL A 166 -34.86 -6.75 1.48
C VAL A 166 -35.17 -8.23 1.64
N SER A 167 -35.87 -8.58 2.72
CA SER A 167 -36.62 -9.83 2.75
C SER A 167 -37.79 -9.66 1.78
N VAL A 168 -37.64 -10.18 0.56
CA VAL A 168 -38.75 -10.43 -0.37
C VAL A 168 -39.39 -11.76 0.00
#